data_AF-A0A4Y3HYV6-F1
#
_entry.id   AF-A0A4Y3HYV6-F1
#
_cell.length_a   1.000
_cell.length_b   1.000
_cell.length_c   1.000
_cell.angle_alpha   90.00
_cell.angle_beta   90.00
_cell.angle_gamma   90.00
#
_symmetry.space_group_name_H-M   'P 1'
#
loop_
_entity.id
_entity.type
_entity.pdbx_description
1 polymer ?
#
loop_
_entity_poly.entity_id
_entity_poly.type
_entity_poly.pdbx_seq_one_letter_code
_entity_poly.pdbx_strand_id
1 'polypeptide(L)'
;MKIKLYEKSEHISKINLARGTMIISLSFFLVSLFHALVIVDIDLTDLIVLLLCYAPVLIISFFFMQRNVNIKLPDINIIIIFWCIGLIGKLTSRSAYIKALIDTGSVYAVRNMESLSGGGWYSFLSIFFYPAFILIIICGIKYKFNLIFYVLSISLLIVDLLFLSMRMIPVYILLIAMLISFSSNSIKTSAKRICVFVLLFIPVFMITTQNKSSQGESLDWNNHLKHTISTQVVGIRQDILDVDKPDIVSAAIFLSHYLYHSTGEFSHYLKSQNLNLSDPNLLRLKNQFCPVLKCDYEEKIREIDSRYGVYKTFNYSLISDFGLYFCISFYTLLLIFLSIYFKQRYYSCLHIVIASVVILSPIENFLYTGLGLLQFGIIFVIVISSHVLTTSRDHKK
;
A
#
# COMPACT_ATOMS: atom_id res chain seq x y z
N MET A 1 -44.46 0.31 -4.70
CA MET A 1 -43.85 1.27 -3.75
C MET A 1 -42.50 1.72 -4.31
N LYS A 2 -42.44 2.89 -4.95
CA LYS A 2 -41.18 3.47 -5.45
C LYS A 2 -40.40 3.99 -4.25
N ILE A 3 -39.31 3.33 -3.88
CA ILE A 3 -38.34 3.88 -2.92
C ILE A 3 -37.73 5.11 -3.60
N LYS A 4 -38.24 6.31 -3.26
CA LYS A 4 -37.53 7.56 -3.51
C LYS A 4 -36.27 7.50 -2.67
N LEU A 5 -35.18 7.03 -3.29
CA LEU A 5 -33.84 7.28 -2.77
C LEU A 5 -33.69 8.79 -2.72
N TYR A 6 -33.74 9.34 -1.50
CA TYR A 6 -33.37 10.71 -1.22
C TYR A 6 -31.94 10.92 -1.74
N GLU A 7 -31.81 11.44 -2.96
CA GLU A 7 -30.61 12.12 -3.45
C GLU A 7 -30.48 13.46 -2.72
N LYS A 8 -30.28 13.40 -1.40
CA LYS A 8 -29.55 14.50 -0.76
C LYS A 8 -28.10 14.23 -1.17
N SER A 9 -27.68 14.84 -2.26
CA SER A 9 -26.30 14.83 -2.72
C SER A 9 -25.46 15.50 -1.63
N GLU A 10 -25.01 14.71 -0.66
CA GLU A 10 -23.81 15.05 0.11
C GLU A 10 -22.66 15.01 -0.89
N HIS A 11 -22.53 16.11 -1.64
CA HIS A 11 -21.31 16.53 -2.28
C HIS A 11 -20.26 16.70 -1.19
N ILE A 12 -19.68 15.60 -0.74
CA ILE A 12 -18.27 15.61 -0.39
C ILE A 12 -17.59 16.15 -1.63
N SER A 13 -17.18 17.41 -1.58
CA SER A 13 -16.59 18.07 -2.73
C SER A 13 -15.35 17.26 -3.14
N LYS A 14 -15.18 17.02 -4.43
CA LYS A 14 -14.01 16.32 -4.98
C LYS A 14 -12.68 16.96 -4.54
N ILE A 15 -12.74 18.25 -4.19
CA ILE A 15 -11.72 19.04 -3.51
C ILE A 15 -11.31 18.43 -2.15
N ASN A 16 -12.24 17.88 -1.38
CA ASN A 16 -11.95 17.29 -0.07
C ASN A 16 -11.15 15.98 -0.16
N LEU A 17 -11.31 15.21 -1.25
CA LEU A 17 -10.48 14.03 -1.51
C LEU A 17 -9.04 14.44 -1.87
N ALA A 18 -8.89 15.43 -2.76
CA ALA A 18 -7.58 16.00 -3.09
C ALA A 18 -6.89 16.61 -1.85
N ARG A 19 -7.64 17.31 -0.99
CA ARG A 19 -7.16 17.82 0.31
C ARG A 19 -6.70 16.69 1.23
N GLY A 20 -7.46 15.62 1.36
CA GLY A 20 -7.08 14.45 2.17
C GLY A 20 -5.77 13.83 1.69
N THR A 21 -5.65 13.61 0.38
CA THR A 21 -4.41 13.11 -0.25
C THR A 21 -3.23 14.04 0.02
N MET A 22 -3.41 15.36 -0.13
CA MET A 22 -2.36 16.35 0.14
C MET A 22 -1.90 16.32 1.59
N ILE A 23 -2.84 16.30 2.56
CA ILE A 23 -2.53 16.27 3.99
C ILE A 23 -1.72 15.05 4.37
N ILE A 24 -2.09 13.86 3.87
CA ILE A 24 -1.32 12.63 4.16
C ILE A 24 0.04 12.63 3.49
N SER A 25 0.11 13.03 2.21
CA SER A 25 1.37 13.12 1.50
C SER A 25 2.35 14.02 2.26
N LEU A 26 1.86 15.17 2.73
CA LEU A 26 2.62 16.10 3.53
C LEU A 26 3.00 15.50 4.88
N SER A 27 2.09 14.80 5.55
CA SER A 27 2.37 14.16 6.85
C SER A 27 3.47 13.10 6.74
N PHE A 28 3.39 12.23 5.73
CA PHE A 28 4.44 11.23 5.48
C PHE A 28 5.74 11.87 5.02
N PHE A 29 5.69 12.88 4.17
CA PHE A 29 6.89 13.64 3.82
C PHE A 29 7.56 14.23 5.07
N LEU A 30 6.79 14.84 5.99
CA LEU A 30 7.32 15.41 7.22
C LEU A 30 7.89 14.36 8.18
N VAL A 31 7.22 13.21 8.32
CA VAL A 31 7.74 12.09 9.13
C VAL A 31 9.03 11.52 8.53
N SER A 32 9.05 11.29 7.22
CA SER A 32 10.24 10.79 6.52
C SER A 32 11.37 11.81 6.52
N LEU A 33 11.08 13.11 6.41
CA LEU A 33 12.05 14.19 6.52
C LEU A 33 12.62 14.28 7.94
N PHE A 34 11.77 14.22 8.96
CA PHE A 34 12.23 14.17 10.36
C PHE A 34 13.12 12.95 10.59
N HIS A 35 12.70 11.77 10.13
CA HIS A 35 13.49 10.54 10.23
C HIS A 35 14.83 10.68 9.53
N ALA A 36 14.86 11.24 8.32
CA ALA A 36 16.09 11.45 7.57
C ALA A 36 17.04 12.43 8.29
N LEU A 37 16.53 13.54 8.81
CA LEU A 37 17.36 14.58 9.45
C LEU A 37 17.84 14.21 10.86
N VAL A 38 17.03 13.45 11.61
CA VAL A 38 17.27 13.20 13.03
C VAL A 38 17.77 11.79 13.28
N ILE A 39 17.23 10.78 12.59
CA ILE A 39 17.45 9.37 12.90
C ILE A 39 18.55 8.72 12.03
N VAL A 40 18.74 9.22 10.82
CA VAL A 40 19.61 8.63 9.80
C VAL A 40 20.79 9.55 9.50
N ASP A 41 21.92 8.98 9.08
CA ASP A 41 23.01 9.72 8.46
C ASP A 41 22.64 10.04 7.00
N ILE A 42 21.95 11.16 6.80
CA ILE A 42 21.45 11.59 5.51
C ILE A 42 22.55 12.20 4.63
N ASP A 43 22.54 11.89 3.33
CA ASP A 43 23.25 12.67 2.33
C ASP A 43 22.33 13.42 1.36
N LEU A 44 22.93 14.25 0.50
CA LEU A 44 22.17 15.06 -0.46
C LEU A 44 21.33 14.22 -1.42
N THR A 45 21.79 13.03 -1.79
CA THR A 45 21.06 12.15 -2.71
C THR A 45 19.79 11.63 -2.06
N ASP A 46 19.86 11.24 -0.79
CA ASP A 46 18.70 10.80 -0.01
C ASP A 46 17.62 11.88 0.04
N LEU A 47 18.03 13.13 0.29
CA LEU A 47 17.11 14.27 0.33
C LEU A 47 16.48 14.55 -1.04
N ILE A 48 17.25 14.46 -2.13
CA ILE A 48 16.74 14.61 -3.50
C ILE A 48 15.72 13.52 -3.81
N VAL A 49 16.03 12.26 -3.49
CA VAL A 49 15.11 11.13 -3.73
C VAL A 49 13.83 11.30 -2.91
N LEU A 50 13.93 11.73 -1.66
CA LEU A 50 12.77 12.04 -0.82
C LEU A 50 11.87 13.09 -1.49
N LEU A 51 12.46 14.19 -1.97
CA LEU A 51 11.71 15.24 -2.68
C LEU A 51 11.08 14.71 -3.97
N LEU A 52 11.81 13.93 -4.76
CA LEU A 52 11.30 13.35 -6.01
C LEU A 52 10.13 12.37 -5.76
N CYS A 53 10.10 11.67 -4.63
CA CYS A 53 9.00 10.76 -4.29
C CYS A 53 7.72 11.51 -3.89
N TYR A 54 7.83 12.58 -3.10
CA TYR A 54 6.66 13.26 -2.52
C TYR A 54 6.19 14.50 -3.31
N ALA A 55 7.10 15.27 -3.93
CA ALA A 55 6.77 16.54 -4.59
C ALA A 55 5.79 16.39 -5.77
N PRO A 56 5.92 15.41 -6.68
CA PRO A 56 4.95 15.25 -7.78
C PRO A 56 3.52 15.07 -7.28
N VAL A 57 3.33 14.31 -6.20
CA VAL A 57 2.01 14.05 -5.65
C VAL A 57 1.42 15.26 -4.95
N LEU A 58 2.24 16.02 -4.21
CA LEU A 58 1.83 17.29 -3.61
C LEU A 58 1.39 18.29 -4.68
N ILE A 59 2.18 18.43 -5.76
CA ILE A 59 1.88 19.31 -6.89
C ILE A 59 0.59 18.89 -7.59
N ILE A 60 0.43 17.60 -7.90
CA ILE A 60 -0.79 17.06 -8.54
C ILE A 60 -2.01 17.32 -7.65
N SER A 61 -1.92 17.00 -6.35
CA SER A 61 -3.01 17.20 -5.39
C SER A 61 -3.40 18.68 -5.28
N PHE A 62 -2.40 19.57 -5.27
CA PHE A 62 -2.61 21.02 -5.26
C PHE A 62 -3.32 21.51 -6.54
N PHE A 63 -2.91 21.05 -7.72
CA PHE A 63 -3.62 21.38 -8.97
C PHE A 63 -5.06 20.86 -8.98
N PHE A 64 -5.31 19.68 -8.43
CA PHE A 64 -6.67 19.15 -8.25
C PHE A 64 -7.51 19.97 -7.29
N MET A 65 -6.90 20.60 -6.28
CA MET A 65 -7.62 21.49 -5.37
C MET A 65 -7.96 22.84 -6.02
N GLN A 66 -7.08 23.37 -6.88
CA GLN A 66 -7.31 24.64 -7.56
C GLN A 66 -8.36 24.55 -8.67
N ARG A 67 -8.37 23.44 -9.41
CA ARG A 67 -9.34 23.24 -10.50
C ARG A 67 -10.58 22.55 -9.97
N ASN A 68 -11.77 23.08 -10.30
CA ASN A 68 -13.05 22.48 -9.95
C ASN A 68 -13.35 21.27 -10.87
N VAL A 69 -12.53 20.23 -10.71
CA VAL A 69 -12.47 19.07 -11.59
C VAL A 69 -13.51 18.03 -11.22
N ASN A 70 -14.18 17.47 -12.23
CA ASN A 70 -15.08 16.35 -12.03
C ASN A 70 -14.36 15.00 -12.07
N ILE A 71 -14.28 14.32 -10.93
CA ILE A 71 -13.84 12.93 -10.85
C ILE A 71 -14.96 11.98 -11.31
N LYS A 72 -14.69 11.10 -12.26
CA LYS A 72 -15.57 10.00 -12.67
C LYS A 72 -15.22 8.77 -11.83
N LEU A 73 -16.20 8.29 -11.07
CA LEU A 73 -16.11 7.07 -10.28
C LEU A 73 -16.58 5.87 -11.11
N PRO A 74 -16.01 4.68 -10.87
CA PRO A 74 -16.50 3.43 -11.46
C PRO A 74 -17.92 3.10 -10.96
N ASP A 75 -18.65 2.33 -11.77
CA ASP A 75 -19.94 1.74 -11.45
C ASP A 75 -19.77 0.76 -10.30
N ILE A 76 -20.55 1.02 -9.27
CA ILE A 76 -20.45 0.32 -8.01
C ILE A 76 -20.83 -1.15 -8.10
N ASN A 77 -21.74 -1.51 -9.02
CA ASN A 77 -22.14 -2.89 -9.20
C ASN A 77 -20.97 -3.75 -9.69
N ILE A 78 -20.11 -3.16 -10.54
CA ILE A 78 -18.93 -3.85 -11.07
C ILE A 78 -17.90 -4.04 -9.96
N ILE A 79 -17.69 -3.03 -9.13
CA ILE A 79 -16.81 -3.15 -7.97
C ILE A 79 -17.31 -4.25 -7.01
N ILE A 80 -18.62 -4.31 -6.73
CA ILE A 80 -19.21 -5.33 -5.85
C ILE A 80 -19.00 -6.74 -6.41
N ILE A 81 -19.11 -6.95 -7.73
CA ILE A 81 -18.81 -8.25 -8.34
C ILE A 81 -17.38 -8.68 -8.04
N PHE A 82 -16.40 -7.80 -8.30
CA PHE A 82 -15.00 -8.10 -7.99
C PHE A 82 -14.73 -8.26 -6.50
N TRP A 83 -15.43 -7.51 -5.64
CA TRP A 83 -15.37 -7.68 -4.19
C TRP A 83 -15.90 -9.05 -3.76
N CYS A 84 -17.03 -9.53 -4.31
CA CYS A 84 -17.57 -10.86 -4.00
C CYS A 84 -16.59 -11.97 -4.41
N ILE A 85 -16.00 -11.85 -5.61
CA ILE A 85 -14.96 -12.78 -6.09
C ILE A 85 -13.76 -12.77 -5.13
N GLY A 86 -13.29 -11.57 -4.77
CA GLY A 86 -12.21 -11.37 -3.80
C GLY A 86 -12.52 -11.95 -2.42
N LEU A 87 -13.75 -11.78 -1.95
CA LEU A 87 -14.22 -12.26 -0.66
C LEU A 87 -14.18 -13.78 -0.59
N ILE A 88 -14.66 -14.47 -1.63
CA ILE A 88 -14.61 -15.95 -1.71
C ILE A 88 -13.16 -16.43 -1.65
N GLY A 89 -12.27 -15.80 -2.43
CA GLY A 89 -10.84 -16.12 -2.40
C GLY A 89 -10.22 -15.91 -1.02
N LYS A 90 -10.54 -14.78 -0.38
CA LYS A 90 -10.05 -14.45 0.97
C LYS A 90 -10.57 -15.41 2.02
N LEU A 91 -11.87 -15.65 2.10
CA LEU A 91 -12.45 -16.57 3.09
C LEU A 91 -11.87 -17.98 2.96
N THR A 92 -11.75 -18.48 1.73
CA THR A 92 -11.16 -19.79 1.45
C THR A 92 -9.68 -19.85 1.81
N SER A 93 -8.92 -18.80 1.51
CA SER A 93 -7.52 -18.71 1.94
C SER A 93 -7.43 -18.71 3.48
N ARG A 94 -8.24 -17.89 4.15
CA ARG A 94 -8.12 -17.64 5.59
C ARG A 94 -8.60 -18.76 6.47
N SER A 95 -9.59 -19.55 6.04
CA SER A 95 -10.03 -20.72 6.80
C SER A 95 -8.89 -21.71 7.07
N ALA A 96 -8.03 -21.94 6.08
CA ALA A 96 -6.88 -22.84 6.20
C ALA A 96 -5.85 -22.31 7.21
N TYR A 97 -5.54 -21.01 7.16
CA TYR A 97 -4.62 -20.37 8.11
C TYR A 97 -5.18 -20.32 9.53
N ILE A 98 -6.47 -20.02 9.71
CA ILE A 98 -7.12 -20.01 11.03
C ILE A 98 -7.07 -21.40 11.65
N LYS A 99 -7.39 -22.44 10.86
CA LYS A 99 -7.32 -23.82 11.33
C LYS A 99 -5.90 -24.18 11.79
N ALA A 100 -4.89 -23.91 10.98
CA ALA A 100 -3.50 -24.19 11.34
C ALA A 100 -3.02 -23.39 12.57
N LEU A 101 -3.53 -22.17 12.75
CA LEU A 101 -3.22 -21.37 13.93
C LEU A 101 -3.85 -21.96 15.20
N ILE A 102 -5.10 -22.46 15.12
CA ILE A 102 -5.74 -23.18 16.22
C ILE A 102 -4.92 -24.44 16.55
N ASP A 103 -4.45 -25.16 15.54
CA ASP A 103 -3.72 -26.41 15.72
C ASP A 103 -2.31 -26.21 16.29
N THR A 104 -1.64 -25.09 15.99
CA THR A 104 -0.24 -24.84 16.40
C THR A 104 -0.05 -23.80 17.49
N GLY A 105 -1.05 -22.96 17.77
CA GLY A 105 -0.96 -21.88 18.75
C GLY A 105 0.04 -20.76 18.42
N SER A 106 0.70 -20.78 17.26
CA SER A 106 1.75 -19.81 16.91
C SER A 106 1.65 -19.33 15.45
N VAL A 107 1.57 -18.01 15.27
CA VAL A 107 1.58 -17.36 13.94
C VAL A 107 2.88 -17.65 13.19
N TYR A 108 4.01 -17.73 13.92
CA TYR A 108 5.30 -18.07 13.35
C TYR A 108 5.30 -19.49 12.76
N ALA A 109 4.76 -20.46 13.49
CA ALA A 109 4.68 -21.85 13.03
C ALA A 109 3.82 -21.99 11.76
N VAL A 110 2.65 -21.32 11.73
CA VAL A 110 1.76 -21.32 10.57
C VAL A 110 2.44 -20.77 9.31
N ARG A 111 3.29 -19.74 9.44
CA ARG A 111 3.99 -19.13 8.29
C ARG A 111 5.01 -20.06 7.63
N ASN A 112 5.60 -20.97 8.41
CA ASN A 112 6.59 -21.91 7.92
C ASN A 112 5.97 -23.21 7.38
N MET A 113 4.63 -23.30 7.34
CA MET A 113 3.93 -24.42 6.73
C MET A 113 3.88 -24.28 5.21
N GLU A 114 4.62 -25.13 4.51
CA GLU A 114 4.61 -25.22 3.03
C GLU A 114 3.22 -25.49 2.45
N SER A 115 2.37 -26.23 3.18
CA SER A 115 0.99 -26.55 2.77
C SER A 115 0.07 -25.34 2.67
N LEU A 116 0.40 -24.23 3.34
CA LEU A 116 -0.38 -22.98 3.34
C LEU A 116 0.25 -21.86 2.50
N SER A 117 1.56 -21.92 2.26
CA SER A 117 2.31 -20.91 1.52
C SER A 117 2.31 -21.15 0.00
N GLY A 118 1.94 -22.35 -0.47
CA GLY A 118 2.05 -22.77 -1.88
C GLY A 118 1.04 -22.20 -2.88
N GLY A 119 0.27 -21.16 -2.55
CA GLY A 119 -0.65 -20.48 -3.48
C GLY A 119 -1.81 -21.35 -4.03
N GLY A 120 -2.49 -20.87 -5.08
CA GLY A 120 -3.55 -21.62 -5.79
C GLY A 120 -4.72 -20.78 -6.29
N TRP A 121 -5.81 -21.43 -6.72
CA TRP A 121 -6.99 -20.75 -7.28
C TRP A 121 -7.58 -19.72 -6.30
N TYR A 122 -7.62 -20.03 -5.00
CA TYR A 122 -8.10 -19.10 -3.98
C TYR A 122 -7.18 -17.89 -3.82
N SER A 123 -5.87 -18.05 -4.07
CA SER A 123 -4.90 -16.95 -4.06
C SER A 123 -5.14 -16.01 -5.24
N PHE A 124 -5.41 -16.54 -6.44
CA PHE A 124 -5.83 -15.76 -7.61
C PHE A 124 -7.10 -14.94 -7.35
N LEU A 125 -8.12 -15.53 -6.75
CA LEU A 125 -9.33 -14.80 -6.41
C LEU A 125 -9.08 -13.74 -5.32
N SER A 126 -8.25 -14.04 -4.32
CA SER A 126 -7.99 -13.13 -3.20
C SER A 126 -7.33 -11.80 -3.61
N ILE A 127 -6.66 -11.75 -4.78
CA ILE A 127 -6.00 -10.54 -5.30
C ILE A 127 -7.02 -9.43 -5.58
N PHE A 128 -8.27 -9.78 -5.90
CA PHE A 128 -9.33 -8.80 -6.19
C PHE A 128 -9.85 -8.07 -4.95
N PHE A 129 -9.68 -8.65 -3.75
CA PHE A 129 -10.35 -8.18 -2.54
C PHE A 129 -9.93 -6.76 -2.13
N TYR A 130 -8.62 -6.53 -1.97
CA TYR A 130 -8.11 -5.23 -1.50
C TYR A 130 -8.32 -4.09 -2.51
N PRO A 131 -8.00 -4.26 -3.80
CA PRO A 131 -8.39 -3.33 -4.86
C PRO A 131 -9.89 -2.96 -4.83
N ALA A 132 -10.77 -3.96 -4.78
CA ALA A 132 -12.20 -3.74 -4.79
C ALA A 132 -12.68 -3.05 -3.50
N PHE A 133 -12.14 -3.41 -2.34
CA PHE A 133 -12.52 -2.78 -1.07
C PHE A 133 -12.08 -1.31 -1.00
N ILE A 134 -10.88 -0.98 -1.48
CA ILE A 134 -10.44 0.41 -1.62
C ILE A 134 -11.41 1.21 -2.50
N LEU A 135 -11.79 0.64 -3.65
CA LEU A 135 -12.76 1.27 -4.55
C LEU A 135 -14.17 1.37 -3.94
N ILE A 136 -14.60 0.41 -3.11
CA ILE A 136 -15.86 0.50 -2.34
C ILE A 136 -15.80 1.67 -1.36
N ILE A 137 -14.70 1.84 -0.63
CA ILE A 137 -14.53 2.98 0.29
C ILE A 137 -14.59 4.30 -0.50
N ILE A 138 -13.88 4.39 -1.64
CA ILE A 138 -13.89 5.58 -2.52
C ILE A 138 -15.30 5.85 -3.08
N CYS A 139 -16.02 4.82 -3.50
CA CYS A 139 -17.35 4.97 -4.08
C CYS A 139 -18.48 5.09 -3.04
N GLY A 140 -18.25 4.63 -1.82
CA GLY A 140 -19.15 4.77 -0.67
C GLY A 140 -19.48 6.21 -0.34
N ILE A 141 -18.70 7.16 -0.87
CA ILE A 141 -18.98 8.60 -0.92
C ILE A 141 -20.33 8.90 -1.59
N LYS A 142 -20.72 8.16 -2.63
CA LYS A 142 -21.92 8.44 -3.44
C LYS A 142 -23.10 7.51 -3.12
N TYR A 143 -22.83 6.29 -2.67
CA TYR A 143 -23.84 5.26 -2.48
C TYR A 143 -24.00 4.95 -1.00
N LYS A 144 -25.23 5.02 -0.46
CA LYS A 144 -25.55 4.53 0.89
C LYS A 144 -25.33 3.02 0.90
N PHE A 145 -24.11 2.62 1.26
CA PHE A 145 -23.71 1.23 1.25
C PHE A 145 -24.31 0.47 2.41
N ASN A 146 -24.58 -0.81 2.18
CA ASN A 146 -25.03 -1.71 3.23
C ASN A 146 -23.90 -1.94 4.24
N LEU A 147 -24.20 -1.75 5.53
CA LEU A 147 -23.30 -1.97 6.67
C LEU A 147 -22.60 -3.34 6.61
N ILE A 148 -23.28 -4.35 6.07
CA ILE A 148 -22.77 -5.72 5.92
C ILE A 148 -21.44 -5.78 5.16
N PHE A 149 -21.28 -5.01 4.07
CA PHE A 149 -20.04 -5.02 3.28
C PHE A 149 -18.83 -4.52 4.09
N TYR A 150 -19.05 -3.46 4.87
CA TYR A 150 -18.02 -2.89 5.73
C TYR A 150 -17.69 -3.83 6.87
N VAL A 151 -18.70 -4.39 7.55
CA VAL A 151 -18.49 -5.34 8.64
C VAL A 151 -17.68 -6.54 8.16
N LEU A 152 -18.05 -7.17 7.04
CA LEU A 152 -17.31 -8.31 6.49
C LEU A 152 -15.86 -7.95 6.12
N SER A 153 -15.67 -6.79 5.48
CA SER A 153 -14.34 -6.37 5.04
C SER A 153 -13.43 -6.01 6.20
N ILE A 154 -13.95 -5.28 7.20
CA ILE A 154 -13.20 -4.92 8.41
C ILE A 154 -12.90 -6.16 9.26
N SER A 155 -13.84 -7.10 9.39
CA SER A 155 -13.56 -8.37 10.08
C SER A 155 -12.40 -9.12 9.43
N LEU A 156 -12.35 -9.19 8.09
CA LEU A 156 -11.21 -9.79 7.38
C LEU A 156 -9.90 -9.00 7.55
N LEU A 157 -9.98 -7.66 7.63
CA LEU A 157 -8.80 -6.83 7.96
C LEU A 157 -8.26 -7.16 9.35
N ILE A 158 -9.14 -7.32 10.34
CA ILE A 158 -8.77 -7.69 11.71
C ILE A 158 -8.17 -9.10 11.74
N VAL A 159 -8.74 -10.04 10.98
CA VAL A 159 -8.17 -11.39 10.83
C VAL A 159 -6.76 -11.33 10.26
N ASP A 160 -6.56 -10.60 9.16
CA ASP A 160 -5.24 -10.45 8.53
C ASP A 160 -4.24 -9.75 9.47
N LEU A 161 -4.69 -8.76 10.25
CA LEU A 161 -3.85 -7.99 11.17
C LEU A 161 -3.43 -8.80 12.40
N LEU A 162 -4.38 -9.42 13.09
CA LEU A 162 -4.16 -10.03 14.41
C LEU A 162 -3.67 -11.48 14.31
N PHE A 163 -4.25 -12.26 13.39
CA PHE A 163 -4.04 -13.72 13.39
C PHE A 163 -2.93 -14.14 12.45
N LEU A 164 -2.80 -13.44 11.33
CA LEU A 164 -1.78 -13.76 10.36
C LEU A 164 -0.54 -12.92 10.52
N SER A 165 -0.64 -11.89 11.37
CA SER A 165 0.30 -10.78 11.42
C SER A 165 0.70 -10.42 9.99
N MET A 166 -0.28 -10.36 9.08
CA MET A 166 0.01 -9.99 7.71
C MET A 166 0.65 -8.61 7.75
N ARG A 167 1.54 -8.35 6.80
CA ARG A 167 2.18 -7.04 6.63
C ARG A 167 1.09 -5.94 6.62
N MET A 168 1.48 -4.69 6.83
CA MET A 168 0.69 -3.49 7.20
C MET A 168 -0.52 -3.12 6.29
N ILE A 169 -0.98 -4.02 5.43
CA ILE A 169 -2.13 -3.95 4.52
C ILE A 169 -3.45 -3.58 5.22
N PRO A 170 -3.86 -4.21 6.33
CA PRO A 170 -5.08 -3.81 7.03
C PRO A 170 -5.03 -2.37 7.54
N VAL A 171 -3.90 -1.99 8.14
CA VAL A 171 -3.64 -0.63 8.63
C VAL A 171 -3.74 0.37 7.47
N TYR A 172 -3.18 0.03 6.32
CA TYR A 172 -3.21 0.91 5.17
C TYR A 172 -4.62 1.13 4.61
N ILE A 173 -5.43 0.07 4.52
CA ILE A 173 -6.81 0.22 4.06
C ILE A 173 -7.62 1.04 5.06
N LEU A 174 -7.34 0.88 6.37
CA LEU A 174 -7.90 1.75 7.41
C LEU A 174 -7.43 3.21 7.22
N LEU A 175 -6.18 3.46 6.84
CA LEU A 175 -5.68 4.79 6.51
C LEU A 175 -6.44 5.41 5.32
N ILE A 176 -6.68 4.65 4.23
CA ILE A 176 -7.52 5.13 3.12
C ILE A 176 -8.98 5.35 3.55
N ALA A 177 -9.54 4.43 4.33
CA ALA A 177 -10.91 4.58 4.85
C ALA A 177 -11.05 5.85 5.69
N MET A 178 -10.05 6.10 6.54
CA MET A 178 -9.94 7.32 7.29
C MET A 178 -9.86 8.52 6.37
N LEU A 179 -8.93 8.56 5.40
CA LEU A 179 -8.78 9.62 4.39
C LEU A 179 -10.10 10.02 3.72
N ILE A 180 -10.88 9.03 3.32
CA ILE A 180 -12.15 9.29 2.66
C ILE A 180 -13.17 9.80 3.67
N SER A 181 -13.13 9.35 4.93
CA SER A 181 -13.94 9.93 6.01
C SER A 181 -13.53 11.35 6.43
N PHE A 182 -12.27 11.77 6.20
CA PHE A 182 -11.82 13.16 6.41
C PHE A 182 -12.59 14.12 5.53
N SER A 183 -12.95 13.67 4.33
CA SER A 183 -13.52 14.52 3.29
C SER A 183 -14.95 14.99 3.59
N SER A 184 -15.64 14.36 4.54
CA SER A 184 -17.00 14.73 4.98
C SER A 184 -17.07 15.52 6.28
N ASN A 185 -15.96 15.64 7.02
CA ASN A 185 -15.96 16.12 8.39
C ASN A 185 -15.09 17.38 8.57
N SER A 186 -15.38 18.17 9.62
CA SER A 186 -14.55 19.34 9.96
C SER A 186 -13.10 18.96 10.22
N ILE A 187 -12.15 19.86 9.91
CA ILE A 187 -10.70 19.68 10.14
C ILE A 187 -10.39 19.25 11.59
N LYS A 188 -11.14 19.76 12.58
CA LYS A 188 -10.97 19.42 14.00
C LYS A 188 -11.35 17.96 14.30
N THR A 189 -12.50 17.49 13.80
CA THR A 189 -12.96 16.10 13.99
C THR A 189 -12.01 15.11 13.32
N SER A 190 -11.58 15.49 12.13
CA SER A 190 -10.55 14.86 11.33
C SER A 190 -9.23 14.70 12.10
N ALA A 191 -8.65 15.79 12.63
CA ALA A 191 -7.41 15.72 13.41
C ALA A 191 -7.50 14.76 14.61
N LYS A 192 -8.62 14.77 15.35
CA LYS A 192 -8.86 13.83 16.46
C LYS A 192 -8.78 12.37 16.01
N ARG A 193 -9.35 12.03 14.85
CA ARG A 193 -9.29 10.65 14.31
C ARG A 193 -7.86 10.25 13.96
N ILE A 194 -7.08 11.12 13.30
CA ILE A 194 -5.65 10.87 13.04
C ILE A 194 -4.90 10.64 14.35
N CYS A 195 -5.11 11.48 15.37
CA CYS A 195 -4.45 11.29 16.66
C CYS A 195 -4.78 9.93 17.28
N VAL A 196 -6.07 9.54 17.28
CA VAL A 196 -6.49 8.22 17.78
C VAL A 196 -5.85 7.09 16.97
N PHE A 197 -5.82 7.21 15.65
CA PHE A 197 -5.18 6.21 14.79
C PHE A 197 -3.69 6.08 15.09
N VAL A 198 -2.94 7.18 15.14
CA VAL A 198 -1.51 7.18 15.47
C VAL A 198 -1.25 6.60 16.86
N LEU A 199 -2.07 6.95 17.85
CA LEU A 199 -1.96 6.43 19.22
C LEU A 199 -2.20 4.91 19.30
N LEU A 200 -3.14 4.38 18.51
CA LEU A 200 -3.40 2.94 18.44
C LEU A 200 -2.40 2.20 17.55
N PHE A 201 -1.76 2.91 16.62
CA PHE A 201 -0.94 2.31 15.60
C PHE A 201 0.36 1.72 16.12
N ILE A 202 1.08 2.44 16.99
CA ILE A 202 2.34 1.97 17.57
C ILE A 202 2.13 0.70 18.42
N PRO A 203 1.16 0.64 19.37
CA PRO A 203 0.89 -0.59 20.12
C PRO A 203 0.51 -1.78 19.25
N VAL A 204 -0.34 -1.57 18.23
CA VAL A 204 -0.73 -2.62 17.28
C VAL A 204 0.49 -3.11 16.48
N PHE A 205 1.32 -2.19 16.01
CA PHE A 205 2.56 -2.52 15.31
C PHE A 205 3.52 -3.33 16.20
N MET A 206 3.65 -2.95 17.48
CA MET A 206 4.48 -3.68 18.44
C MET A 206 4.01 -5.12 18.62
N ILE A 207 2.73 -5.32 18.94
CA ILE A 207 2.13 -6.65 19.18
C ILE A 207 2.27 -7.51 17.93
N THR A 208 1.94 -6.96 16.76
CA THR A 208 2.03 -7.71 15.50
C THR A 208 3.46 -8.03 15.09
N THR A 209 4.44 -7.20 15.45
CA THR A 209 5.85 -7.47 15.19
C THR A 209 6.37 -8.56 16.14
N GLN A 210 6.05 -8.46 17.43
CA GLN A 210 6.38 -9.47 18.45
C GLN A 210 5.84 -10.87 18.08
N ASN A 211 4.57 -10.93 17.66
CA ASN A 211 3.94 -12.19 17.23
C ASN A 211 4.59 -12.81 15.97
N LYS A 212 5.33 -12.03 15.17
CA LYS A 212 6.07 -12.54 14.00
C LYS A 212 7.47 -13.01 14.33
N SER A 213 8.12 -12.36 15.30
CA SER A 213 9.55 -12.50 15.53
C SER A 213 9.88 -13.51 16.62
N SER A 214 8.91 -13.92 17.44
CA SER A 214 9.16 -14.77 18.60
C SER A 214 8.37 -16.07 18.58
N GLN A 215 9.00 -17.16 19.05
CA GLN A 215 8.31 -18.39 19.44
C GLN A 215 7.69 -18.25 20.86
N GLY A 216 7.08 -17.10 21.17
CA GLY A 216 6.53 -16.81 22.50
C GLY A 216 7.50 -16.18 23.50
N GLU A 217 8.71 -15.78 23.07
CA GLU A 217 9.64 -14.96 23.87
C GLU A 217 9.42 -13.45 23.66
N SER A 218 9.75 -12.62 24.66
CA SER A 218 9.68 -11.17 24.51
C SER A 218 10.73 -10.68 23.49
N LEU A 219 10.28 -9.97 22.44
CA LEU A 219 11.17 -9.35 21.45
C LEU A 219 12.02 -8.26 22.12
N ASP A 220 13.35 -8.38 22.03
CA ASP A 220 14.27 -7.29 22.33
C ASP A 220 14.26 -6.27 21.19
N TRP A 221 13.61 -5.14 21.41
CA TRP A 221 13.47 -4.07 20.41
C TRP A 221 14.78 -3.37 20.09
N ASN A 222 15.69 -3.24 21.05
CA ASN A 222 16.98 -2.58 20.83
C ASN A 222 17.88 -3.46 19.97
N ASN A 223 17.92 -4.76 20.26
CA ASN A 223 18.61 -5.75 19.42
C ASN A 223 17.96 -5.83 18.03
N HIS A 224 16.63 -5.83 17.96
CA HIS A 224 15.91 -5.83 16.68
C HIS A 224 16.26 -4.62 15.81
N LEU A 225 16.32 -3.42 16.39
CA LEU A 225 16.75 -2.20 15.68
C LEU A 225 18.17 -2.31 15.10
N LYS A 226 19.11 -2.86 15.87
CA LYS A 226 20.52 -2.96 15.48
C LYS A 226 20.77 -4.00 14.37
N HIS A 227 19.99 -5.08 14.35
CA HIS A 227 20.30 -6.24 13.50
C HIS A 227 19.26 -6.54 12.41
N THR A 228 18.18 -5.77 12.32
CA THR A 228 17.22 -5.97 11.23
C THR A 228 17.82 -5.56 9.89
N ILE A 229 17.59 -6.37 8.86
CA ILE A 229 18.14 -6.14 7.52
C ILE A 229 17.77 -4.75 6.95
N SER A 230 16.66 -4.14 7.39
CA SER A 230 16.26 -2.80 6.97
C SER A 230 17.26 -1.71 7.38
N THR A 231 17.92 -1.86 8.53
CA THR A 231 18.90 -0.88 9.03
C THR A 231 20.30 -1.06 8.43
N GLN A 232 20.48 -2.08 7.57
CA GLN A 232 21.75 -2.34 6.89
C GLN A 232 22.00 -1.44 5.67
N VAL A 233 20.95 -0.84 5.10
CA VAL A 233 21.05 0.04 3.92
C VAL A 233 21.04 1.49 4.31
N VAL A 234 20.11 1.79 5.20
CA VAL A 234 19.98 3.08 5.80
C VAL A 234 20.45 2.92 7.22
N GLY A 235 21.69 3.35 7.49
CA GLY A 235 22.21 3.35 8.85
C GLY A 235 21.33 4.23 9.74
N ILE A 236 20.95 3.71 10.91
CA ILE A 236 20.50 4.56 12.01
C ILE A 236 21.75 5.11 12.68
N ARG A 237 21.75 6.39 13.02
CA ARG A 237 22.90 7.03 13.67
C ARG A 237 23.28 6.29 14.95
N GLN A 238 24.58 6.15 15.17
CA GLN A 238 25.10 5.35 16.27
C GLN A 238 24.71 5.91 17.65
N ASP A 239 24.65 7.25 17.79
CA ASP A 239 24.21 7.92 19.01
C ASP A 239 22.75 7.61 19.38
N ILE A 240 21.92 7.28 18.38
CA ILE A 240 20.55 6.82 18.63
C ILE A 240 20.53 5.33 18.97
N LEU A 241 21.40 4.50 18.38
CA LEU A 241 21.46 3.06 18.67
C LEU A 241 22.07 2.75 20.05
N ASP A 242 22.94 3.62 20.57
CA ASP A 242 23.68 3.38 21.81
C ASP A 242 22.91 3.79 23.07
N VAL A 243 21.85 4.60 22.93
CA VAL A 243 20.98 4.99 24.05
C VAL A 243 19.99 3.87 24.36
N ASP A 244 19.92 3.45 25.62
CA ASP A 244 18.85 2.56 26.07
C ASP A 244 17.52 3.31 26.11
N LYS A 245 16.47 2.70 25.56
CA LYS A 245 15.18 3.33 25.30
C LYS A 245 14.04 2.38 25.65
N PRO A 246 12.89 2.91 26.09
CA PRO A 246 11.69 2.10 26.24
C PRO A 246 11.28 1.44 24.91
N ASP A 247 10.75 0.22 24.97
CA ASP A 247 10.30 -0.55 23.80
C ASP A 247 9.39 0.24 22.86
N ILE A 248 8.51 1.08 23.40
CA ILE A 248 7.60 1.90 22.59
C ILE A 248 8.33 2.94 21.75
N VAL A 249 9.44 3.48 22.27
CA VAL A 249 10.30 4.43 21.54
C VAL A 249 11.09 3.68 20.47
N SER A 250 11.66 2.52 20.82
CA SER A 250 12.40 1.69 19.86
C SER A 250 11.50 1.18 18.73
N ALA A 251 10.26 0.79 19.05
CA ALA A 251 9.26 0.43 18.06
C ALA A 251 8.82 1.62 17.19
N ALA A 252 8.70 2.82 17.78
CA ALA A 252 8.40 4.03 17.01
C ALA A 252 9.54 4.41 16.05
N ILE A 253 10.81 4.30 16.49
CA ILE A 253 11.99 4.47 15.64
C ILE A 253 12.00 3.42 14.53
N PHE A 254 11.72 2.15 14.87
CA PHE A 254 11.65 1.09 13.87
C PHE A 254 10.53 1.36 12.86
N LEU A 255 9.37 1.81 13.31
CA LEU A 255 8.24 2.16 12.46
C LEU A 255 8.54 3.37 11.55
N SER A 256 9.16 4.44 12.07
CA SER A 256 9.56 5.58 11.23
C SER A 256 10.65 5.19 10.24
N HIS A 257 11.58 4.33 10.67
CA HIS A 257 12.58 3.71 9.79
C HIS A 257 11.91 2.87 8.71
N TYR A 258 10.87 2.12 9.07
CA TYR A 258 10.06 1.33 8.16
C TYR A 258 9.39 2.17 7.06
N LEU A 259 8.94 3.38 7.40
CA LEU A 259 8.35 4.33 6.45
C LEU A 259 9.39 5.00 5.54
N TYR A 260 10.59 5.24 6.06
CA TYR A 260 11.69 5.86 5.32
C TYR A 260 12.48 4.86 4.46
N HIS A 261 12.52 3.59 4.85
CA HIS A 261 13.38 2.54 4.33
C HIS A 261 13.45 2.53 2.80
N SER A 262 12.29 2.58 2.16
CA SER A 262 12.23 2.57 0.71
C SER A 262 12.93 3.79 0.07
N THR A 263 12.73 5.01 0.59
CA THR A 263 13.46 6.19 0.08
C THR A 263 14.97 5.97 0.15
N GLY A 264 15.46 5.42 1.26
CA GLY A 264 16.88 5.10 1.41
C GLY A 264 17.36 3.93 0.54
N GLU A 265 16.56 2.89 0.32
CA GLU A 265 16.87 1.82 -0.65
C GLU A 265 17.00 2.35 -2.08
N PHE A 266 16.08 3.22 -2.49
CA PHE A 266 16.14 3.82 -3.82
C PHE A 266 17.38 4.70 -3.96
N SER A 267 17.71 5.48 -2.93
CA SER A 267 18.93 6.29 -2.92
C SER A 267 20.20 5.46 -2.93
N HIS A 268 20.30 4.44 -2.07
CA HIS A 268 21.41 3.48 -2.07
C HIS A 268 21.61 2.83 -3.44
N TYR A 269 20.50 2.47 -4.11
CA TYR A 269 20.56 1.92 -5.46
C TYR A 269 21.09 2.90 -6.50
N LEU A 270 20.63 4.17 -6.49
CA LEU A 270 21.16 5.20 -7.39
C LEU A 270 22.66 5.45 -7.19
N LYS A 271 23.15 5.28 -5.95
CA LYS A 271 24.58 5.37 -5.62
C LYS A 271 25.36 4.12 -6.02
N SER A 272 24.71 2.98 -6.16
CA SER A 272 25.37 1.73 -6.51
C SER A 272 25.83 1.75 -7.97
N GLN A 273 27.03 1.23 -8.25
CA GLN A 273 27.52 1.01 -9.61
C GLN A 273 26.76 -0.09 -10.36
N ASN A 274 25.84 -0.77 -9.68
CA ASN A 274 25.02 -1.88 -10.17
C ASN A 274 23.69 -1.40 -10.76
N LEU A 275 23.69 -0.27 -11.48
CA LEU A 275 22.53 0.15 -12.26
C LEU A 275 22.31 -0.88 -13.37
N ASN A 276 21.38 -1.80 -13.12
CA ASN A 276 21.02 -2.82 -14.09
C ASN A 276 20.28 -2.13 -15.24
N LEU A 277 20.99 -1.84 -16.33
CA LEU A 277 20.42 -1.17 -17.50
C LEU A 277 19.55 -2.11 -18.35
N SER A 278 19.65 -3.42 -18.12
CA SER A 278 18.86 -4.45 -18.81
C SER A 278 18.75 -5.71 -17.94
N ASP A 279 17.55 -6.03 -17.44
CA ASP A 279 17.20 -7.38 -16.98
C ASP A 279 16.57 -8.15 -18.17
N PRO A 280 17.35 -8.92 -18.96
CA PRO A 280 16.83 -9.58 -20.15
C PRO A 280 15.84 -10.73 -19.84
N ASN A 281 15.80 -11.24 -18.60
CA ASN A 281 15.01 -12.45 -18.27
C ASN A 281 13.76 -12.16 -17.45
N LEU A 282 13.59 -10.92 -16.96
CA LEU A 282 12.43 -10.47 -16.19
C LEU A 282 12.12 -11.43 -15.02
N LEU A 283 13.15 -12.01 -14.39
CA LEU A 283 12.98 -13.08 -13.39
C LEU A 283 12.21 -12.59 -12.18
N ARG A 284 12.46 -11.35 -11.75
CA ARG A 284 11.77 -10.72 -10.64
C ARG A 284 10.33 -10.37 -10.96
N LEU A 285 10.04 -9.95 -12.20
CA LEU A 285 8.66 -9.80 -12.67
C LEU A 285 7.92 -11.14 -12.63
N LYS A 286 8.53 -12.23 -13.14
CA LYS A 286 7.94 -13.57 -13.08
C LYS A 286 7.67 -14.02 -11.65
N ASN A 287 8.56 -13.69 -10.72
CA ASN A 287 8.36 -13.95 -9.30
C ASN A 287 7.12 -13.27 -8.70
N GLN A 288 6.71 -12.11 -9.22
CA GLN A 288 5.46 -11.44 -8.80
C GLN A 288 4.20 -12.22 -9.20
N PHE A 289 4.30 -13.16 -10.14
CA PHE A 289 3.19 -14.02 -10.52
C PHE A 289 3.28 -15.39 -9.84
N CYS A 290 4.42 -15.75 -9.22
CA CYS A 290 4.61 -17.06 -8.61
C CYS A 290 3.70 -17.38 -7.42
N PRO A 291 3.35 -16.41 -6.53
CA PRO A 291 2.37 -16.68 -5.49
C PRO A 291 0.98 -17.08 -6.03
N VAL A 292 0.71 -16.75 -7.31
CA VAL A 292 -0.55 -17.08 -8.01
C VAL A 292 -0.42 -18.35 -8.83
N LEU A 293 0.65 -18.46 -9.61
CA LEU A 293 0.85 -19.47 -10.63
C LEU A 293 1.60 -20.72 -10.14
N LYS A 294 2.04 -20.72 -8.87
CA LYS A 294 2.85 -21.79 -8.27
C LYS A 294 4.12 -22.10 -9.07
N CYS A 295 4.93 -21.07 -9.31
CA CYS A 295 6.28 -21.23 -9.84
C CYS A 295 7.33 -21.04 -8.75
N ASP A 296 8.50 -21.63 -8.95
CA ASP A 296 9.67 -21.45 -8.09
C ASP A 296 10.80 -20.81 -8.90
N TYR A 297 11.08 -19.55 -8.58
CA TYR A 297 12.25 -18.83 -9.06
C TYR A 297 13.10 -18.32 -7.89
N GLU A 298 12.85 -18.75 -6.66
CA GLU A 298 13.50 -18.18 -5.48
C GLU A 298 15.02 -18.35 -5.54
N GLU A 299 15.49 -19.55 -5.87
CA GLU A 299 16.91 -19.89 -5.92
C GLU A 299 17.64 -19.04 -6.98
N LYS A 300 17.09 -18.96 -8.19
CA LYS A 300 17.64 -18.14 -9.29
C LYS A 300 17.67 -16.65 -8.96
N ILE A 301 16.72 -16.16 -8.16
CA ILE A 301 16.71 -14.75 -7.74
C ILE A 301 17.75 -14.54 -6.64
N ARG A 302 17.90 -15.46 -5.69
CA ARG A 302 18.95 -15.39 -4.65
C ARG A 302 20.35 -15.34 -5.25
N GLU A 303 20.59 -16.03 -6.35
CA GLU A 303 21.89 -16.01 -7.06
C GLU A 303 22.23 -14.64 -7.66
N ILE A 304 21.23 -13.89 -8.14
CA ILE A 304 21.41 -12.57 -8.78
C ILE A 304 21.18 -11.39 -7.83
N ASP A 305 20.65 -11.66 -6.64
CA ASP A 305 20.22 -10.67 -5.67
C ASP A 305 20.72 -11.07 -4.28
N SER A 306 21.92 -10.59 -3.94
CA SER A 306 22.53 -10.81 -2.62
C SER A 306 21.68 -10.28 -1.45
N ARG A 307 20.62 -9.52 -1.76
CA ARG A 307 19.67 -8.94 -0.81
C ARG A 307 18.23 -9.43 -1.08
N TYR A 308 18.10 -10.66 -1.55
CA TYR A 308 16.81 -11.34 -1.67
C TYR A 308 16.07 -11.34 -0.32
N GLY A 309 14.79 -10.96 -0.33
CA GLY A 309 13.95 -10.88 0.85
C GLY A 309 13.96 -9.53 1.59
N VAL A 310 14.79 -8.58 1.17
CA VAL A 310 14.73 -7.20 1.70
C VAL A 310 13.64 -6.39 1.01
N TYR A 311 13.03 -5.48 1.76
CA TYR A 311 12.04 -4.53 1.25
C TYR A 311 12.70 -3.65 0.19
N LYS A 312 12.10 -3.59 -0.98
CA LYS A 312 12.57 -2.75 -2.08
C LYS A 312 11.62 -1.57 -2.17
N THR A 313 11.60 -0.85 -3.27
CA THR A 313 10.58 0.16 -3.53
C THR A 313 9.97 -0.11 -4.87
N PHE A 314 8.78 0.42 -5.13
CA PHE A 314 8.23 0.38 -6.48
C PHE A 314 9.23 0.95 -7.52
N ASN A 315 9.94 2.02 -7.19
CA ASN A 315 10.95 2.61 -8.07
C ASN A 315 12.18 1.71 -8.23
N TYR A 316 12.65 1.11 -7.14
CA TYR A 316 13.74 0.16 -7.16
C TYR A 316 13.36 -1.08 -7.99
N SER A 317 12.17 -1.65 -7.78
CA SER A 317 11.67 -2.79 -8.56
C SER A 317 11.48 -2.40 -10.02
N LEU A 318 10.94 -1.22 -10.32
CA LEU A 318 10.82 -0.75 -11.70
C LEU A 318 12.20 -0.64 -12.38
N ILE A 319 13.18 -0.06 -11.71
CA ILE A 319 14.50 0.15 -12.31
C ILE A 319 15.30 -1.15 -12.34
N SER A 320 15.25 -1.95 -11.28
CA SER A 320 16.03 -3.18 -11.20
C SER A 320 15.43 -4.34 -12.00
N ASP A 321 14.11 -4.39 -12.16
CA ASP A 321 13.41 -5.50 -12.82
C ASP A 321 13.11 -5.19 -14.30
N PHE A 322 13.06 -3.91 -14.69
CA PHE A 322 12.76 -3.49 -16.07
C PHE A 322 13.80 -2.56 -16.69
N GLY A 323 14.80 -2.13 -15.93
CA GLY A 323 15.81 -1.18 -16.37
C GLY A 323 15.39 0.28 -16.21
N LEU A 324 16.38 1.16 -16.03
CA LEU A 324 16.18 2.61 -15.88
C LEU A 324 15.39 3.23 -17.04
N TYR A 325 15.64 2.79 -18.28
CA TYR A 325 14.93 3.27 -19.46
C TYR A 325 13.45 2.93 -19.46
N PHE A 326 13.07 1.74 -18.99
CA PHE A 326 11.66 1.36 -18.87
C PHE A 326 10.97 2.17 -17.77
N CYS A 327 11.65 2.39 -16.64
CA CYS A 327 11.14 3.25 -15.57
C CYS A 327 10.91 4.69 -16.06
N ILE A 328 11.90 5.28 -16.73
CA ILE A 328 11.77 6.61 -17.35
C ILE A 328 10.65 6.62 -18.38
N SER A 329 10.54 5.59 -19.22
CA SER A 329 9.48 5.49 -20.23
C SER A 329 8.10 5.38 -19.58
N PHE A 330 7.94 4.58 -18.52
CA PHE A 330 6.71 4.44 -17.76
C PHE A 330 6.30 5.77 -17.12
N TYR A 331 7.22 6.47 -16.46
CA TYR A 331 6.96 7.79 -15.88
C TYR A 331 6.66 8.85 -16.94
N THR A 332 7.35 8.82 -18.07
CA THR A 332 7.08 9.72 -19.20
C THR A 332 5.71 9.45 -19.79
N LEU A 333 5.32 8.18 -19.96
CA LEU A 333 4.02 7.79 -20.49
C LEU A 333 2.90 8.10 -19.50
N LEU A 334 3.16 7.95 -18.20
CA LEU A 334 2.28 8.41 -17.13
C LEU A 334 2.13 9.94 -17.18
N LEU A 335 3.21 10.69 -17.31
CA LEU A 335 3.18 12.16 -17.41
C LEU A 335 2.47 12.64 -18.68
N ILE A 336 2.67 11.97 -19.82
CA ILE A 336 1.96 12.23 -21.07
C ILE A 336 0.47 11.91 -20.92
N PHE A 337 0.14 10.73 -20.36
CA PHE A 337 -1.23 10.32 -20.09
C PHE A 337 -1.94 11.32 -19.19
N LEU A 338 -1.29 11.68 -18.07
CA LEU A 338 -1.72 12.73 -17.17
C LEU A 338 -1.91 14.05 -17.92
N SER A 339 -0.93 14.50 -18.71
CA SER A 339 -0.97 15.78 -19.45
C SER A 339 -2.08 15.85 -20.50
N ILE A 340 -2.34 14.76 -21.22
CA ILE A 340 -3.45 14.64 -22.17
C ILE A 340 -4.79 14.65 -21.41
N TYR A 341 -4.86 14.00 -20.26
CA TYR A 341 -6.05 14.01 -19.41
C TYR A 341 -6.26 15.35 -18.66
N PHE A 342 -5.19 16.09 -18.35
CA PHE A 342 -5.23 17.43 -17.74
C PHE A 342 -5.90 18.47 -18.67
N LYS A 343 -5.95 18.19 -19.99
CA LYS A 343 -6.73 18.95 -20.97
C LYS A 343 -8.23 18.59 -20.96
N GLN A 344 -8.63 17.48 -20.34
CA GLN A 344 -10.04 17.06 -20.24
C GLN A 344 -10.70 17.62 -18.97
N ARG A 345 -12.03 17.80 -19.03
CA ARG A 345 -12.85 18.31 -17.92
C ARG A 345 -13.12 17.26 -16.82
N TYR A 346 -12.70 16.01 -17.05
CA TYR A 346 -12.99 14.86 -16.19
C TYR A 346 -11.73 14.06 -15.88
N TYR A 347 -11.56 13.64 -14.63
CA TYR A 347 -10.43 12.82 -14.20
C TYR A 347 -10.92 11.50 -13.62
N SER A 348 -10.20 10.42 -13.89
CA SER A 348 -10.55 9.11 -13.34
C SER A 348 -10.11 8.97 -11.88
N CYS A 349 -10.85 8.21 -11.08
CA CYS A 349 -10.42 7.76 -9.74
C CYS A 349 -9.04 7.09 -9.72
N LEU A 350 -8.57 6.59 -10.87
CA LEU A 350 -7.22 6.06 -11.06
C LEU A 350 -6.13 7.05 -10.65
N HIS A 351 -6.35 8.36 -10.79
CA HIS A 351 -5.37 9.37 -10.38
C HIS A 351 -5.13 9.38 -8.88
N ILE A 352 -6.19 9.15 -8.09
CA ILE A 352 -6.10 9.09 -6.63
C ILE A 352 -5.41 7.81 -6.21
N VAL A 353 -5.71 6.70 -6.89
CA VAL A 353 -5.07 5.41 -6.64
C VAL A 353 -3.59 5.49 -7.01
N ILE A 354 -3.24 6.02 -8.18
CA ILE A 354 -1.85 6.22 -8.61
C ILE A 354 -1.13 7.17 -7.65
N ALA A 355 -1.75 8.30 -7.29
CA ALA A 355 -1.19 9.23 -6.31
C ALA A 355 -0.94 8.54 -4.96
N SER A 356 -1.90 7.75 -4.46
CA SER A 356 -1.74 6.95 -3.24
C SER A 356 -0.58 5.98 -3.41
N VAL A 357 -0.56 5.19 -4.48
CA VAL A 357 0.52 4.23 -4.79
C VAL A 357 1.89 4.90 -4.85
N VAL A 358 2.00 6.12 -5.37
CA VAL A 358 3.27 6.88 -5.37
C VAL A 358 3.61 7.38 -3.95
N ILE A 359 2.66 7.96 -3.20
CA ILE A 359 2.83 8.41 -1.79
C ILE A 359 3.31 7.27 -0.88
N LEU A 360 2.87 6.07 -1.19
CA LEU A 360 3.05 4.87 -0.36
C LEU A 360 4.00 3.87 -1.00
N SER A 361 4.54 4.21 -2.17
CA SER A 361 5.66 3.50 -2.75
C SER A 361 6.86 3.42 -1.79
N PRO A 362 7.03 4.36 -0.83
CA PRO A 362 8.01 4.21 0.25
C PRO A 362 7.61 3.20 1.36
N ILE A 363 6.36 2.72 1.34
CA ILE A 363 5.80 1.76 2.29
C ILE A 363 5.48 0.48 1.50
N GLU A 364 6.50 -0.04 0.82
CA GLU A 364 6.40 -1.09 -0.21
C GLU A 364 5.74 -2.40 0.26
N ASN A 365 5.73 -2.66 1.57
CA ASN A 365 5.14 -3.85 2.18
C ASN A 365 3.62 -4.01 1.96
N PHE A 366 2.96 -2.95 1.49
CA PHE A 366 1.53 -2.91 1.20
C PHE A 366 1.17 -3.52 -0.16
N LEU A 367 1.88 -3.14 -1.22
CA LEU A 367 1.61 -3.64 -2.55
C LEU A 367 2.31 -4.99 -2.73
N TYR A 368 3.54 -5.14 -2.26
CA TYR A 368 4.39 -6.26 -2.65
C TYR A 368 4.61 -7.30 -1.55
N THR A 369 3.52 -7.92 -1.10
CA THR A 369 3.57 -9.35 -0.70
C THR A 369 3.70 -10.25 -1.95
N GLY A 370 4.61 -9.92 -2.86
CA GLY A 370 4.77 -10.58 -4.15
C GLY A 370 3.56 -10.47 -5.10
N LEU A 371 2.59 -9.57 -4.86
CA LEU A 371 1.37 -9.42 -5.69
C LEU A 371 1.05 -7.95 -6.05
N GLY A 372 1.98 -7.02 -5.87
CA GLY A 372 1.68 -5.58 -5.90
C GLY A 372 1.35 -5.02 -7.27
N LEU A 373 2.14 -5.41 -8.27
CA LEU A 373 1.82 -5.12 -9.67
C LEU A 373 0.45 -5.68 -10.05
N LEU A 374 0.14 -6.90 -9.58
CA LEU A 374 -1.12 -7.57 -9.87
C LEU A 374 -2.32 -6.86 -9.24
N GLN A 375 -2.23 -6.51 -7.95
CA GLN A 375 -3.29 -5.77 -7.25
C GLN A 375 -3.49 -4.37 -7.86
N PHE A 376 -2.41 -3.68 -8.22
CA PHE A 376 -2.48 -2.41 -8.93
C PHE A 376 -3.14 -2.57 -10.30
N GLY A 377 -2.71 -3.56 -11.09
CA GLY A 377 -3.31 -3.90 -12.38
C GLY A 377 -4.80 -4.23 -12.26
N ILE A 378 -5.23 -4.90 -11.19
CA ILE A 378 -6.65 -5.18 -10.93
C ILE A 378 -7.45 -3.90 -10.73
N ILE A 379 -6.90 -2.85 -10.11
CA ILE A 379 -7.61 -1.57 -10.02
C ILE A 379 -7.89 -1.01 -11.42
N PHE A 380 -6.92 -1.10 -12.35
CA PHE A 380 -7.15 -0.74 -13.75
C PHE A 380 -8.22 -1.62 -14.40
N VAL A 381 -8.16 -2.94 -14.21
CA VAL A 381 -9.18 -3.87 -14.73
C VAL A 381 -10.57 -3.47 -14.25
N ILE A 382 -10.77 -3.27 -12.95
CA ILE A 382 -12.08 -2.89 -12.38
C ILE A 382 -12.57 -1.57 -12.98
N VAL A 383 -11.70 -0.56 -13.07
CA VAL A 383 -12.08 0.77 -13.58
C VAL A 383 -12.36 0.75 -15.09
N ILE A 384 -11.56 0.05 -15.89
CA ILE A 384 -11.75 -0.08 -17.33
C ILE A 384 -13.00 -0.90 -17.63
N SER A 385 -13.18 -2.06 -16.99
CA SER A 385 -14.41 -2.86 -17.11
C SER A 385 -15.63 -2.02 -16.75
N SER A 386 -15.52 -1.19 -15.71
CA SER A 386 -16.57 -0.24 -15.38
C SER A 386 -16.85 0.77 -16.49
N HIS A 387 -15.81 1.33 -17.10
CA HIS A 387 -15.99 2.31 -18.16
C HIS A 387 -16.68 1.69 -19.39
N VAL A 388 -16.19 0.54 -19.86
CA VAL A 388 -16.71 -0.17 -21.05
C VAL A 388 -18.16 -0.63 -20.86
N LEU A 389 -18.48 -1.18 -19.68
CA LEU A 389 -19.82 -1.69 -19.38
C LEU A 389 -20.86 -0.57 -19.13
N THR A 390 -20.42 0.63 -18.80
CA THR A 390 -21.33 1.79 -18.64
C THR A 390 -21.58 2.50 -19.95
N THR A 391 -20.55 2.75 -20.77
CA THR A 391 -20.71 3.39 -22.09
C THR A 391 -21.55 2.55 -23.05
N SER A 392 -21.44 1.22 -22.99
CA SER A 392 -22.30 0.32 -23.79
C SER A 392 -23.78 0.33 -23.38
N ARG A 393 -24.12 0.73 -22.15
CA ARG A 393 -25.52 0.92 -21.71
C ARG A 393 -26.09 2.24 -22.19
N ASP A 394 -25.27 3.29 -22.24
CA ASP A 394 -25.70 4.63 -22.65
C ASP A 394 -25.94 4.72 -24.17
N HIS A 395 -25.28 3.87 -24.98
CA HIS A 395 -25.56 3.75 -26.42
C HIS A 395 -26.78 2.89 -26.78
N LYS A 396 -27.35 2.15 -25.81
CA LYS A 396 -28.56 1.35 -25.99
C LYS A 396 -29.84 2.06 -25.51
N LYS A 397 -29.71 3.28 -25.00
CA LYS A 397 -30.80 4.20 -24.71
C LYS A 397 -30.77 5.32 -25.73
#